data_AF-A0A7K9UY44-F1
#
_entry.id   AF-A0A7K9UY44-F1
#
_cell.length_a   1.000
_cell.length_b   1.000
_cell.length_c   1.000
_cell.angle_alpha   90.00
_cell.angle_beta   90.00
_cell.angle_gamma   90.00
#
_symmetry.space_group_name_H-M   'P 1'
#
loop_
_entity.id
_entity.type
_entity.pdbx_description
1 polymer ?
#
loop_
_entity_poly.entity_id
_entity_poly.type
_entity_poly.pdbx_seq_one_letter_code
_entity_poly.pdbx_strand_id
1 'polypeptide(L)' 'QELELLDATNTIFKLIGPVLVKQDMEEARATVSKRLDYIPGEIKRYEQQMQDMEKKSEQQREVLARLQQDFQRAQ' A
#
# COMPACT_ATOMS: atom_id res chain seq x y z
N GLN A 1 -16.24 1.10 -12.57
CA GLN A 1 -17.49 1.90 -12.43
C GLN A 1 -17.61 2.97 -13.52
N GLU A 2 -16.97 4.14 -13.48
CA GLU A 2 -17.20 5.16 -14.54
C GLU A 2 -16.72 4.71 -15.93
N LEU A 3 -15.54 4.09 -16.04
CA LEU A 3 -15.04 3.52 -17.30
C LEU A 3 -15.95 2.43 -17.88
N GLU A 4 -16.80 1.80 -17.07
CA GLU A 4 -17.74 0.76 -17.53
C GLU A 4 -18.97 1.33 -18.22
N LEU A 5 -19.31 2.60 -17.93
CA LEU A 5 -20.47 3.30 -18.50
C LEU A 5 -20.18 3.93 -19.87
N LEU A 6 -18.91 4.01 -20.26
CA LEU A 6 -18.48 4.58 -21.53
C LEU A 6 -18.70 3.60 -22.68
N ASP A 7 -19.02 4.14 -23.85
CA ASP A 7 -19.14 3.40 -25.11
C ASP A 7 -18.04 3.79 -26.11
N ALA A 8 -18.03 3.15 -27.28
CA ALA A 8 -17.00 3.35 -28.31
C ALA A 8 -17.00 4.75 -28.95
N THR A 9 -18.02 5.58 -28.70
CA THR A 9 -18.07 6.96 -29.19
C THR A 9 -17.38 7.93 -28.24
N ASN A 10 -17.16 7.54 -26.99
CA ASN A 10 -16.47 8.36 -26.02
C ASN A 10 -14.95 8.35 -26.24
N THR A 11 -14.33 9.52 -26.14
CA THR A 11 -12.86 9.64 -26.20
C THR A 11 -12.28 9.72 -24.81
N ILE A 12 -11.30 8.86 -24.52
CA ILE A 12 -10.59 8.82 -23.24
C ILE A 12 -9.27 9.56 -23.37
N PHE A 13 -8.96 10.35 -22.34
CA PHE A 13 -7.69 11.05 -22.21
C PHE A 13 -7.03 10.71 -20.88
N LYS A 14 -5.70 10.65 -20.89
CA LYS A 14 -4.87 10.45 -19.71
C LYS A 14 -4.02 11.70 -19.47
N LEU A 15 -4.07 12.21 -18.25
CA LEU A 15 -3.19 13.29 -17.80
C LEU A 15 -1.86 12.68 -17.31
N ILE A 16 -0.75 13.10 -17.91
CA ILE A 16 0.61 12.72 -17.52
C ILE A 16 1.42 14.01 -17.32
N GLY A 17 1.66 14.36 -16.06
CA GLY A 17 2.27 15.65 -15.72
C GLY A 17 1.43 16.81 -16.29
N PRO A 18 2.03 17.78 -17.02
CA PRO A 18 1.30 18.89 -17.61
C PRO A 18 0.62 18.55 -18.95
N VAL A 19 0.70 17.31 -19.44
CA VAL A 19 0.23 16.93 -20.79
C VAL A 19 -0.99 16.02 -20.72
N LEU A 20 -1.99 16.30 -21.56
CA LEU A 20 -3.17 15.46 -21.76
C LEU A 20 -3.01 14.67 -23.08
N VAL A 21 -2.97 13.35 -23.00
CA VAL A 21 -2.80 12.47 -24.17
C VAL A 21 -4.05 11.63 -24.40
N LYS A 22 -4.40 11.40 -25.67
CA LYS A 22 -5.48 10.45 -26.00
C LYS A 22 -5.04 9.04 -25.59
N GLN A 23 -5.91 8.31 -24.92
CA GLN A 23 -5.65 6.95 -24.48
C GLN A 23 -6.70 6.00 -25.06
N ASP A 24 -6.27 4.78 -25.38
CA ASP A 24 -7.18 3.71 -25.76
C ASP A 24 -8.06 3.26 -24.57
N MET A 25 -9.29 2.85 -24.88
CA MET A 25 -10.27 2.47 -23.87
C MET A 25 -9.91 1.17 -23.14
N GLU A 26 -9.40 0.17 -23.85
CA GLU A 26 -9.00 -1.10 -23.26
C GLU A 26 -7.78 -0.90 -22.36
N GLU A 27 -6.81 -0.10 -22.81
CA GLU A 27 -5.64 0.26 -21.99
C GLU A 27 -6.03 1.01 -20.71
N ALA A 28 -6.99 1.93 -20.80
CA ALA A 28 -7.50 2.67 -19.65
C ALA A 28 -8.17 1.73 -18.64
N ARG A 29 -9.03 0.81 -19.12
CA ARG A 29 -9.67 -0.22 -18.27
C ARG A 29 -8.65 -1.13 -17.62
N ALA A 30 -7.68 -1.65 -18.37
CA ALA A 30 -6.63 -2.52 -17.82
C ALA A 30 -5.79 -1.80 -16.76
N THR A 31 -5.43 -0.53 -17.00
CA THR A 31 -4.67 0.29 -16.03
C THR A 31 -5.46 0.52 -14.74
N VAL A 32 -6.74 0.87 -14.84
CA VAL A 32 -7.59 1.10 -13.67
C VAL A 32 -7.83 -0.20 -12.91
N SER A 33 -8.14 -1.30 -13.58
CA SER A 33 -8.29 -2.62 -12.94
C SER A 33 -7.02 -3.01 -12.17
N LYS A 34 -5.86 -2.92 -12.82
CA LYS A 34 -4.58 -3.24 -12.17
C LYS A 34 -4.31 -2.37 -10.94
N ARG A 35 -4.70 -1.08 -10.97
CA ARG A 35 -4.57 -0.20 -9.80
C ARG A 35 -5.54 -0.56 -8.68
N LEU A 36 -6.78 -0.93 -9.02
CA LEU A 36 -7.77 -1.38 -8.05
C LEU A 36 -7.35 -2.68 -7.36
N ASP A 37 -6.61 -3.56 -8.05
CA ASP A 37 -6.04 -4.76 -7.43
C ASP A 37 -4.77 -4.45 -6.62
N TYR A 38 -3.92 -3.55 -7.12
CA TYR A 38 -2.65 -3.20 -6.50
C TYR A 38 -2.82 -2.46 -5.17
N ILE A 39 -3.75 -1.49 -5.08
CA ILE A 39 -3.93 -0.65 -3.89
C ILE A 39 -4.25 -1.49 -2.64
N PRO A 40 -5.26 -2.39 -2.64
CA PRO A 40 -5.54 -3.27 -1.51
C PRO A 40 -4.38 -4.22 -1.20
N GLY A 41 -3.65 -4.68 -2.22
CA GLY A 41 -2.46 -5.51 -2.04
C GLY A 41 -1.36 -4.79 -1.26
N GLU A 42 -1.10 -3.52 -1.60
CA GLU A 42 -0.15 -2.70 -0.87
C GLU A 42 -0.60 -2.37 0.56
N ILE A 43 -1.89 -2.11 0.77
CA ILE A 43 -2.44 -1.91 2.12
C ILE A 43 -2.13 -3.13 2.99
N LYS A 44 -2.47 -4.34 2.52
CA LYS A 44 -2.18 -5.59 3.24
C LYS A 44 -0.68 -5.79 3.52
N ARG A 45 0.17 -5.43 2.55
CA ARG A 45 1.63 -5.52 2.72
C ARG A 45 2.12 -4.62 3.85
N TYR A 46 1.62 -3.38 3.93
CA TYR A 46 1.97 -2.45 5.00
C TYR A 46 1.39 -2.87 6.35
N GLU A 47 0.16 -3.39 6.39
CA GLU A 47 -0.43 -3.93 7.62
C GLU A 47 0.41 -5.07 8.19
N GLN A 48 0.86 -6.00 7.35
CA GLN A 48 1.76 -7.08 7.77
C GLN A 48 3.09 -6.53 8.31
N GLN A 49 3.69 -5.57 7.60
CA GLN A 49 4.94 -4.94 8.03
C GLN A 49 4.80 -4.23 9.38
N MET A 50 3.66 -3.58 9.62
CA MET A 50 3.36 -2.94 10.90
C MET A 50 3.26 -3.97 12.02
N GLN A 51 2.52 -5.06 11.83
CA GLN A 51 2.39 -6.12 12.82
C GLN A 51 3.73 -6.77 13.17
N ASP A 52 4.58 -7.02 12.16
CA ASP A 52 5.89 -7.60 12.38
C ASP A 52 6.82 -6.65 13.16
N MET A 53 6.75 -5.35 12.87
CA MET A 53 7.50 -4.33 13.60
C MET A 53 7.02 -4.20 15.05
N GLU A 54 5.70 -4.24 15.28
CA GLU A 54 5.11 -4.20 16.62
C GLU A 54 5.57 -5.39 17.47
N LYS A 55 5.50 -6.62 16.92
CA LYS A 55 6.01 -7.83 17.59
C LYS A 55 7.49 -7.71 17.94
N LYS A 56 8.30 -7.22 17.00
CA LYS A 56 9.74 -7.01 17.23
C LYS A 56 10.00 -5.98 18.32
N SER A 57 9.25 -4.88 18.31
CA SER A 57 9.34 -3.84 19.34
C SER A 57 9.00 -4.39 20.72
N GLU A 58 7.95 -5.22 20.83
CA GLU A 58 7.55 -5.79 22.12
C GLU A 58 8.57 -6.80 22.64
N GLN A 59 9.11 -7.67 21.78
CA GLN A 59 10.20 -8.58 22.15
C GLN A 59 11.43 -7.82 22.68
N GLN A 60 11.82 -6.73 22.02
CA GLN A 60 12.93 -5.90 22.47
C GLN A 60 12.63 -5.21 23.80
N ARG A 61 11.39 -4.75 24.01
CA ARG A 61 10.95 -4.17 25.28
C ARG A 61 11.09 -5.16 26.43
N GLU A 62 10.66 -6.41 26.25
CA GLU A 62 10.80 -7.47 27.25
C GLU A 62 12.27 -7.76 27.58
N VAL A 63 13.14 -7.86 26.56
CA VAL A 63 14.58 -8.08 26.75
C VAL A 63 15.20 -6.94 27.56
N LEU A 64 14.89 -5.69 27.22
CA LEU A 64 15.38 -4.51 27.94
C LEU A 64 14.90 -4.49 29.39
N ALA A 65 13.63 -4.83 29.64
CA ALA A 65 13.08 -4.90 30.99
C ALA A 65 13.80 -5.94 31.86
N ARG A 66 14.07 -7.13 31.30
CA ARG A 66 14.84 -8.19 31.99
C ARG A 66 16.26 -7.72 32.32
N LEU A 67 16.96 -7.13 31.35
CA LEU A 67 18.32 -6.61 31.56
C LEU A 67 18.36 -5.51 32.64
N GLN A 68 17.37 -4.62 32.67
CA GLN A 68 17.26 -3.60 33.71
C GLN A 68 17.02 -4.21 35.10
N GLN A 69 16.18 -5.23 35.20
CA GLN A 69 15.93 -5.95 36.45
C GLN A 69 17.19 -6.67 36.96
N ASP A 70 17.92 -7.35 36.08
CA ASP A 70 19.15 -8.07 36.44
C ASP A 70 20.25 -7.09 36.89
N PHE A 71 20.37 -5.95 36.23
CA PHE A 71 21.31 -4.89 36.64
C PHE A 71 20.99 -4.35 38.04
N GLN A 72 19.70 -4.09 38.33
CA GLN A 72 19.27 -3.63 39.66
C GLN A 72 19.50 -4.66 40.77
N ARG A 73 19.42 -5.96 40.47
CA ARG A 73 19.70 -7.04 41.44
C ARG A 73 21.19 -7.23 41.72
N ALA A 74 22.04 -6.89 40.75
CA ALA A 74 23.50 -7.00 40.87
C ALA A 74 24.15 -5.80 41.57
N GLN A 75 23.36 -4.75 41.83
CA GLN A 75 23.78 -3.52 42.53
C GLN A 75 23.42 -3.60 44.02
#